data_AF-A0A0K2CPY5-F1
#
_entry.id   AF-A0A0K2CPY5-F1
#
_cell.length_a   1.000
_cell.length_b   1.000
_cell.length_c   1.000
_cell.angle_alpha   90.00
_cell.angle_beta   90.00
_cell.angle_gamma   90.00
#
_symmetry.space_group_name_H-M   'P 1'
#
loop_
_entity.id
_entity.type
_entity.pdbx_description
1 polymer ?
#
loop_
_entity_poly.entity_id
_entity_poly.type
_entity_poly.pdbx_seq_one_letter_code
_entity_poly.pdbx_strand_id
1 'polypeptide(L)'
;MSFFLESSQLVGISGLSVMSVFSFSMFLGGWLAFGAQFKHILSALLCVEVVLVGVLGGICASVPVSSGYLFFYVLGLGVCESALGLSLLVVYARKHGGDMFKGLDSTSG
;
A
#
# COMPACT_ATOMS: atom_id res chain seq x y z
N MET A 1 34.42 -12.28 19.75
CA MET A 1 33.60 -12.05 18.53
C MET A 1 32.54 -13.13 18.31
N SER A 2 32.80 -14.41 18.57
CA SER A 2 31.84 -15.50 18.41
C SER A 2 30.56 -15.37 19.28
N PHE A 3 30.68 -14.82 20.50
CA PHE A 3 29.56 -14.59 21.42
C PHE A 3 28.56 -13.50 20.95
N PHE A 4 29.04 -12.49 20.20
CA PHE A 4 28.21 -11.42 19.62
C PHE A 4 27.46 -11.91 18.36
N LEU A 5 28.03 -12.94 17.69
CA LEU A 5 27.48 -13.56 16.49
C LEU A 5 26.39 -14.60 16.83
N GLU A 6 26.57 -15.37 17.92
CA GLU A 6 25.55 -16.32 18.42
C GLU A 6 24.33 -15.59 19.02
N SER A 7 24.55 -14.46 19.71
CA SER A 7 23.47 -13.59 20.20
C SER A 7 22.67 -12.95 19.06
N SER A 8 23.31 -12.57 17.95
CA SER A 8 22.64 -12.02 16.76
C SER A 8 21.87 -13.07 15.96
N GLN A 9 22.30 -14.34 15.96
CA GLN A 9 21.55 -15.43 15.30
C GLN A 9 20.30 -15.82 16.11
N LEU A 10 20.37 -15.84 17.46
CA LEU A 10 19.24 -16.20 18.31
C LEU A 10 18.21 -15.05 18.46
N VAL A 11 18.67 -13.79 18.51
CA VAL A 11 17.81 -12.60 18.34
C VAL A 11 17.29 -12.49 16.91
N GLY A 12 18.05 -12.93 15.91
CA GLY A 12 17.66 -12.92 14.50
C GLY A 12 16.48 -13.85 14.18
N ILE A 13 16.44 -15.06 14.75
CA ILE A 13 15.36 -16.03 14.50
C ILE A 13 14.04 -15.56 15.14
N SER A 14 14.11 -14.99 16.35
CA SER A 14 12.94 -14.41 17.02
C SER A 14 12.54 -13.05 16.43
N GLY A 15 13.50 -12.27 15.92
CA GLY A 15 13.29 -11.03 15.18
C GLY A 15 12.60 -11.23 13.82
N LEU A 16 13.00 -12.26 13.06
CA LEU A 16 12.44 -12.54 11.74
C LEU A 16 10.97 -12.99 11.83
N SER A 17 10.62 -13.74 12.89
CA SER A 17 9.24 -14.18 13.12
C SER A 17 8.32 -13.03 13.54
N VAL A 18 8.80 -12.08 14.37
CA VAL A 18 7.97 -10.91 14.74
C VAL A 18 7.73 -9.97 13.55
N MET A 19 8.73 -9.78 12.68
CA MET A 19 8.60 -8.92 11.49
C MET A 19 7.64 -9.51 10.45
N SER A 20 7.62 -10.84 10.29
CA SER A 20 6.69 -11.51 9.37
C SER A 20 5.25 -11.48 9.87
N VAL A 21 5.02 -11.67 11.17
CA VAL A 21 3.69 -11.58 11.78
C VAL A 21 3.13 -10.15 11.66
N PHE A 22 3.96 -9.12 11.88
CA PHE A 22 3.53 -7.73 11.73
C PHE A 22 3.15 -7.39 10.29
N SER A 23 3.96 -7.83 9.31
CA SER A 23 3.69 -7.63 7.88
C SER A 23 2.39 -8.30 7.45
N PHE A 24 2.12 -9.50 7.95
CA PHE A 24 0.88 -10.23 7.65
C PHE A 24 -0.36 -9.56 8.27
N SER A 25 -0.23 -9.03 9.50
CA SER A 25 -1.31 -8.28 10.15
C SER A 25 -1.65 -6.98 9.41
N MET A 26 -0.63 -6.23 8.96
CA MET A 26 -0.80 -5.03 8.13
C MET A 26 -1.51 -5.33 6.81
N PHE A 27 -1.12 -6.42 6.14
CA PHE A 27 -1.74 -6.85 4.88
C PHE A 27 -3.23 -7.20 5.05
N LEU A 28 -3.54 -8.05 6.04
CA LEU A 28 -4.94 -8.43 6.34
C LEU A 28 -5.77 -7.23 6.78
N GLY A 29 -5.23 -6.38 7.65
CA GLY A 29 -5.89 -5.16 8.11
C GLY A 29 -6.18 -4.19 6.96
N GLY A 30 -5.22 -3.99 6.06
CA GLY A 30 -5.38 -3.19 4.85
C GLY A 30 -6.43 -3.73 3.89
N TRP A 31 -6.49 -5.05 3.70
CA TRP A 31 -7.53 -5.69 2.87
C TRP A 31 -8.92 -5.54 3.49
N LEU A 32 -9.08 -5.83 4.79
CA LEU A 32 -10.37 -5.64 5.48
C LEU A 32 -10.82 -4.18 5.43
N ALA A 33 -9.90 -3.23 5.64
CA ALA A 33 -10.20 -1.80 5.58
C ALA A 33 -10.63 -1.36 4.18
N PHE A 34 -9.99 -1.90 3.12
CA PHE A 34 -10.37 -1.67 1.73
C PHE A 34 -11.82 -2.10 1.46
N GLY A 35 -12.24 -3.26 1.98
CA GLY A 35 -13.61 -3.75 1.84
C GLY A 35 -14.67 -2.98 2.64
N ALA A 36 -14.28 -2.20 3.65
CA ALA A 36 -15.21 -1.47 4.51
C ALA A 36 -15.48 -0.02 4.06
N GLN A 37 -14.59 0.59 3.26
CA GLN A 37 -14.57 2.03 3.00
C GLN A 37 -14.96 2.38 1.55
N PHE A 38 -16.19 2.04 1.13
CA PHE A 38 -16.71 2.39 -0.23
C PHE A 38 -17.18 3.85 -0.38
N LYS A 39 -17.27 4.64 0.70
CA LYS A 39 -17.87 5.98 0.67
C LYS A 39 -16.91 7.11 0.27
N HIS A 40 -15.61 6.94 0.51
CA HIS A 40 -14.57 7.90 0.15
C HIS A 40 -13.45 7.19 -0.60
N ILE A 41 -13.37 7.41 -1.91
CA ILE A 41 -12.38 6.75 -2.79
C ILE A 41 -10.93 7.06 -2.37
N LEU A 42 -10.68 8.23 -1.74
CA LEU A 42 -9.38 8.57 -1.17
C LEU A 42 -8.95 7.60 -0.05
N SER A 43 -9.91 7.16 0.78
CA SER A 43 -9.67 6.19 1.86
C SER A 43 -9.25 4.83 1.28
N ALA A 44 -9.89 4.41 0.18
CA ALA A 44 -9.54 3.18 -0.52
C ALA A 44 -8.12 3.21 -1.11
N LEU A 45 -7.66 4.36 -1.65
CA LEU A 45 -6.27 4.51 -2.12
C LEU A 45 -5.25 4.34 -0.98
N LEU A 46 -5.53 4.92 0.19
CA LEU A 46 -4.66 4.82 1.35
C LEU A 46 -4.58 3.38 1.87
N CYS A 47 -5.67 2.61 1.79
CA CYS A 47 -5.65 1.18 2.09
C CYS A 47 -4.75 0.37 1.14
N VAL A 48 -4.69 0.71 -0.15
CA VAL A 48 -3.80 0.04 -1.12
C VAL A 48 -2.33 0.28 -0.80
N GLU A 49 -1.97 1.47 -0.33
CA GLU A 49 -0.61 1.79 0.09
C GLU A 49 -0.18 1.01 1.34
N VAL A 50 -1.08 0.86 2.33
CA VAL A 50 -0.84 0.04 3.53
C VAL A 50 -0.63 -1.44 3.15
N VAL A 51 -1.38 -1.96 2.18
CA VAL A 51 -1.22 -3.32 1.66
C VAL A 51 0.15 -3.49 0.97
N LEU A 52 0.59 -2.52 0.16
CA LEU A 52 1.90 -2.52 -0.49
C LEU A 52 3.05 -2.52 0.53
N VAL A 53 2.96 -1.70 1.58
CA VAL A 53 3.95 -1.67 2.67
C VAL A 53 4.03 -3.02 3.39
N GLY A 54 2.89 -3.67 3.66
CA GLY A 54 2.86 -5.02 4.26
C GLY A 54 3.56 -6.08 3.39
N VAL A 55 3.32 -6.04 2.07
CA VAL A 55 3.98 -6.96 1.12
C VAL A 55 5.49 -6.69 1.02
N LEU A 56 5.90 -5.43 0.94
CA LEU A 56 7.32 -5.04 0.89
C LEU A 56 8.07 -5.44 2.17
N GLY A 57 7.46 -5.27 3.35
CA GLY A 57 8.01 -5.73 4.62
C GLY A 57 8.27 -7.25 4.63
N GLY A 58 7.33 -8.04 4.09
CA GLY A 58 7.47 -9.49 3.95
C GLY A 58 8.56 -9.92 2.97
N ILE A 59 8.70 -9.21 1.84
CA ILE A 59 9.75 -9.47 0.84
C ILE A 59 11.13 -9.11 1.40
N CYS A 60 11.26 -7.97 2.08
CA CYS A 60 12.52 -7.57 2.73
C CYS A 60 12.98 -8.55 3.82
N ALA A 61 12.06 -9.20 4.52
CA ALA A 61 12.39 -10.21 5.53
C ALA A 61 12.81 -11.56 4.93
N SER A 62 12.47 -11.84 3.67
CA SER A 62 12.65 -13.16 3.05
C SER A 62 13.71 -13.20 1.94
N VAL A 63 14.00 -12.08 1.30
CA VAL A 63 14.90 -12.02 0.14
C VAL A 63 16.34 -11.70 0.56
N PRO A 64 17.34 -12.50 0.13
CA PRO A 64 18.74 -12.17 0.34
C PRO A 64 19.12 -10.91 -0.46
N VAL A 65 19.98 -10.08 0.14
CA VAL A 65 20.46 -8.78 -0.39
C VAL A 65 20.97 -8.79 -1.84
N SER A 66 21.29 -9.96 -2.40
CA SER A 66 21.70 -10.12 -3.80
C SER A 66 20.58 -9.93 -4.83
N SER A 67 19.30 -9.91 -4.41
CA SER A 67 18.14 -9.80 -5.31
C SER A 67 17.47 -8.41 -5.31
N GLY A 68 18.23 -7.35 -4.99
CA GLY A 68 17.73 -5.97 -4.88
C GLY A 68 17.01 -5.40 -6.12
N TYR A 69 17.22 -5.99 -7.30
CA TYR A 69 16.50 -5.61 -8.52
C TYR A 69 15.00 -5.91 -8.44
N LEU A 70 14.60 -7.03 -7.82
CA LEU A 70 13.19 -7.36 -7.64
C LEU A 70 12.49 -6.36 -6.70
N PHE A 71 13.19 -5.90 -5.67
CA PHE A 71 12.69 -4.90 -4.74
C PHE A 71 12.36 -3.57 -5.44
N PHE A 72 13.29 -3.07 -6.26
CA PHE A 72 13.05 -1.85 -7.05
C PHE A 72 11.92 -2.01 -8.07
N TYR A 73 11.79 -3.19 -8.68
CA TYR A 73 10.74 -3.46 -9.65
C TYR A 73 9.35 -3.46 -8.99
N VAL A 74 9.22 -4.10 -7.82
CA VAL A 74 7.97 -4.13 -7.04
C VAL A 74 7.60 -2.74 -6.53
N LEU A 75 8.57 -1.95 -6.07
CA LEU A 75 8.35 -0.54 -5.69
C LEU A 75 7.87 0.30 -6.87
N GLY A 76 8.51 0.16 -8.05
CA GLY A 76 8.14 0.89 -9.25
C GLY A 76 6.70 0.59 -9.71
N LEU A 77 6.35 -0.71 -9.78
CA LEU A 77 4.98 -1.12 -10.11
C LEU A 77 3.96 -0.60 -9.09
N GLY A 78 4.29 -0.60 -7.79
CA GLY A 78 3.42 -0.05 -6.75
C GLY A 78 3.15 1.46 -6.91
N VAL A 79 4.18 2.26 -7.21
CA VAL A 79 4.01 3.71 -7.45
C VAL A 79 3.19 3.98 -8.70
N CYS A 80 3.38 3.19 -9.77
CA CYS A 80 2.60 3.31 -11.00
C CYS A 80 1.12 3.03 -10.77
N GLU A 81 0.77 1.98 -10.03
CA GLU A 81 -0.63 1.67 -9.70
C GLU A 81 -1.27 2.76 -8.83
N SER A 82 -0.54 3.32 -7.85
CA SER A 82 -1.01 4.46 -7.05
C SER A 82 -1.24 5.72 -7.89
N ALA A 83 -0.35 6.00 -8.86
CA ALA A 83 -0.51 7.13 -9.78
C ALA A 83 -1.72 6.95 -10.73
N LEU A 84 -1.95 5.73 -11.21
CA LEU A 84 -3.14 5.37 -11.99
C LEU A 84 -4.42 5.54 -11.16
N GLY A 85 -4.44 5.03 -9.92
CA GLY A 85 -5.55 5.19 -8.99
C GLY A 85 -5.89 6.66 -8.68
N LEU A 86 -4.86 7.49 -8.47
CA LEU A 86 -5.04 8.92 -8.22
C LEU A 86 -5.57 9.65 -9.47
N SER A 87 -5.07 9.31 -10.66
CA SER A 87 -5.55 9.89 -11.91
C SER A 87 -7.03 9.59 -12.16
N LEU A 88 -7.47 8.36 -11.86
CA LEU A 88 -8.88 7.95 -11.95
C LEU A 88 -9.74 8.69 -10.92
N LEU A 89 -9.23 8.86 -9.70
CA LEU A 89 -9.89 9.62 -8.63
C LEU A 89 -10.15 11.07 -9.05
N VAL A 90 -9.16 11.74 -9.64
CA VAL A 90 -9.31 13.13 -10.12
C VAL A 90 -10.36 13.22 -11.23
N VAL A 91 -10.37 12.27 -12.17
CA VAL A 91 -11.40 12.23 -13.23
C VAL A 91 -12.79 12.01 -12.65
N TYR A 92 -12.94 11.09 -11.71
CA TYR A 92 -14.21 10.84 -11.01
C TYR A 92 -14.69 12.08 -10.26
N ALA A 93 -13.81 12.75 -9.50
CA ALA A 93 -14.12 13.97 -8.77
C ALA A 93 -14.54 15.12 -9.71
N ARG A 94 -13.88 15.29 -10.86
CA ARG A 94 -14.24 16.32 -11.85
C ARG A 94 -15.56 16.02 -12.57
N LYS A 95 -15.89 14.76 -12.84
CA LYS A 95 -17.18 14.36 -13.42
C LYS A 95 -18.31 14.60 -12.42
N HIS A 96 -18.19 14.09 -11.20
CA HIS A 96 -19.25 14.20 -10.19
C HIS A 96 -19.46 15.63 -9.68
N GLY A 97 -18.40 16.45 -9.60
CA GLY A 97 -18.50 17.87 -9.24
C GLY A 97 -18.94 18.79 -10.40
N GLY A 98 -18.71 18.38 -11.66
CA GLY A 98 -19.08 19.16 -12.84
C GLY A 98 -20.56 19.04 -13.24
N ASP A 99 -21.22 17.94 -12.90
CA ASP A 99 -22.67 17.75 -13.14
C ASP A 99 -23.53 18.70 -12.28
N MET A 100 -23.04 19.15 -11.12
CA MET A 100 -23.73 20.14 -10.30
C MET A 100 -23.74 21.54 -10.92
N PHE A 101 -22.69 21.89 -11.69
CA PHE A 101 -22.63 23.18 -12.39
C PHE A 101 -23.57 23.22 -13.60
N LYS A 102 -23.65 22.14 -14.38
CA LYS A 102 -24.51 22.06 -15.57
C LYS A 102 -26.01 22.21 -15.31
N GLY A 103 -26.48 21.84 -14.11
CA GLY A 103 -27.88 22.03 -13.72
C GLY A 103 -28.24 23.49 -13.45
N LEU A 104 -27.27 24.33 -13.05
CA LEU A 104 -27.46 25.75 -12.77
C LEU A 104 -27.60 26.56 -14.07
N ASP A 105 -26.92 26.12 -15.13
CA ASP A 105 -26.92 26.77 -16.44
C ASP A 105 -28.25 26.60 -17.20
N SER A 106 -29.06 25.59 -16.86
CA SER A 106 -30.29 25.25 -17.59
C SER A 106 -31.56 25.94 -17.05
N THR A 107 -31.48 26.75 -15.99
CA THR A 107 -32.59 27.57 -15.44
C THR A 107 -32.27 29.07 -15.60
N SER A 108 -31.81 29.45 -16.79
CA SER A 108 -31.76 30.86 -17.22
C SER A 108 -32.12 30.91 -18.70
N GLY A 109 -33.43 30.94 -18.97
CA GLY A 109 -34.03 31.02 -20.29
C GLY A 109 -35.54 31.01 -20.18
#